data_AF-A0A6N8FAE1-F1
#
_entry.id   AF-A0A6N8FAE1-F1
#
_cell.length_a   1.000
_cell.length_b   1.000
_cell.length_c   1.000
_cell.angle_alpha   90.00
_cell.angle_beta   90.00
_cell.angle_gamma   90.00
#
_symmetry.space_group_name_H-M   'P 1'
#
loop_
_entity.id
_entity.type
_entity.pdbx_description
1 polymer ?
#
loop_
_entity_poly.entity_id
_entity_poly.type
_entity_poly.pdbx_seq_one_letter_code
_entity_poly.pdbx_strand_id
1 'polypeptide(L)'
;MYKRQLNSNRQSRVTHSSKGGFKEALIDKQVLVIHAAIADKLIAANEKGDRSYLEQIQNTLDSRRNSGRMRYGEYLTWLSVLEVIDDSIAFKNAILEDSHQMKKYRRRTPLVGILTEAERQRAIEENAVGSIDKALF
;
A
#
# COMPACT_ATOMS: atom_id res chain seq x y z
N MET A 1 -34.84 42.52 -9.10
CA MET A 1 -34.53 42.06 -7.73
C MET A 1 -34.34 40.54 -7.76
N TYR A 2 -33.10 40.05 -7.79
CA TYR A 2 -32.80 38.61 -7.80
C TYR A 2 -32.63 38.09 -6.37
N LYS A 3 -33.48 37.13 -5.96
CA LYS A 3 -33.41 36.48 -4.64
C LYS A 3 -32.35 35.38 -4.65
N ARG A 4 -31.34 35.54 -3.79
CA ARG A 4 -30.28 34.57 -3.48
C ARG A 4 -30.84 33.54 -2.49
N GLN A 5 -31.10 32.31 -2.93
CA GLN A 5 -31.39 31.21 -2.00
C GLN A 5 -30.08 30.61 -1.48
N LEU A 6 -29.72 30.97 -0.26
CA LEU A 6 -28.70 30.29 0.53
C LEU A 6 -29.33 29.02 1.10
N ASN A 7 -29.04 27.86 0.51
CA ASN A 7 -29.40 26.58 1.11
C ASN A 7 -28.40 26.25 2.23
N SER A 8 -28.72 26.73 3.43
CA SER A 8 -28.12 26.26 4.67
C SER A 8 -28.67 24.88 5.01
N ASN A 9 -28.07 23.82 4.46
CA ASN A 9 -28.31 22.47 4.96
C ASN A 9 -26.99 21.82 5.39
N ARG A 10 -26.37 22.43 6.41
CA ARG A 10 -25.39 21.77 7.29
C ARG A 10 -26.17 20.89 8.28
N GLN A 11 -26.74 19.80 7.78
CA GLN A 11 -27.22 18.72 8.64
C GLN A 11 -26.17 17.62 8.65
N SER A 12 -25.61 17.46 9.85
CA SER A 12 -24.74 16.39 10.30
C SER A 12 -25.01 15.06 9.60
N ARG A 13 -24.10 14.65 8.71
CA ARG A 13 -23.96 13.23 8.38
C ARG A 13 -23.39 12.55 9.62
N VAL A 14 -24.29 12.06 10.46
CA VAL A 14 -23.97 11.07 11.48
C VAL A 14 -23.39 9.87 10.74
N THR A 15 -22.08 9.70 10.84
CA THR A 15 -21.35 8.59 10.26
C THR A 15 -21.83 7.32 10.95
N HIS A 16 -22.75 6.59 10.32
CA HIS A 16 -22.89 5.16 10.57
C HIS A 16 -21.54 4.53 10.21
N SER A 17 -20.70 4.26 11.20
CA SER A 17 -19.54 3.39 11.06
C SER A 17 -20.05 1.98 10.77
N SER A 18 -20.35 1.74 9.49
CA SER A 18 -20.81 0.44 9.03
C SER A 18 -19.72 -0.58 9.37
N LYS A 19 -20.11 -1.81 9.69
CA LYS A 19 -19.18 -2.94 9.92
C LYS A 19 -18.15 -3.11 8.80
N GLY A 20 -18.40 -2.55 7.61
CA GLY A 20 -17.45 -2.46 6.50
C GLY A 20 -16.21 -1.61 6.81
N GLY A 21 -16.37 -0.45 7.47
CA GLY A 21 -15.25 0.44 7.81
C GLY A 21 -14.23 -0.21 8.76
N PHE A 22 -14.70 -1.04 9.71
CA PHE A 22 -13.81 -1.78 10.59
C PHE A 22 -12.98 -2.84 9.85
N LYS A 23 -13.62 -3.59 8.93
CA LYS A 23 -12.92 -4.60 8.11
C LYS A 23 -11.88 -3.95 7.19
N GLU A 24 -12.23 -2.84 6.55
CA GLU A 24 -11.31 -2.10 5.69
C GLU A 24 -10.09 -1.57 6.47
N ALA A 25 -10.32 -1.03 7.67
CA ALA A 25 -9.24 -0.58 8.54
C ALA A 25 -8.30 -1.74 8.96
N LEU A 26 -8.84 -2.94 9.18
CA LEU A 26 -8.04 -4.12 9.48
C LEU A 26 -7.20 -4.57 8.28
N ILE A 27 -7.78 -4.58 7.08
CA ILE A 27 -7.07 -4.87 5.83
C ILE A 27 -5.94 -3.84 5.63
N ASP A 28 -6.21 -2.56 5.82
CA ASP A 28 -5.18 -1.51 5.69
C ASP A 28 -4.03 -1.73 6.67
N LYS A 29 -4.33 -2.11 7.91
CA LYS A 29 -3.33 -2.41 8.93
C LYS A 29 -2.48 -3.63 8.53
N GLN A 30 -3.10 -4.71 8.05
CA GLN A 30 -2.36 -5.89 7.58
C GLN A 30 -1.48 -5.56 6.38
N VAL A 31 -2.04 -4.86 5.38
CA VAL A 31 -1.31 -4.43 4.20
C VAL A 31 -0.12 -3.53 4.57
N LEU A 32 -0.29 -2.62 5.53
CA LEU A 32 0.78 -1.75 6.01
C LEU A 32 1.92 -2.56 6.65
N VAL A 33 1.59 -3.52 7.53
CA VAL A 33 2.57 -4.39 8.18
C VAL A 33 3.33 -5.26 7.17
N ILE A 34 2.63 -5.81 6.18
CA ILE A 34 3.26 -6.56 5.09
C ILE A 34 4.22 -5.67 4.31
N HIS A 35 3.83 -4.43 4.00
CA HIS A 35 4.71 -3.49 3.30
C HIS A 35 5.92 -3.07 4.14
N ALA A 36 5.80 -3.00 5.47
CA ALA A 36 6.94 -2.75 6.34
C ALA A 36 7.95 -3.89 6.27
N ALA A 37 7.50 -5.14 6.33
CA ALA A 37 8.35 -6.31 6.17
C ALA A 37 8.96 -6.41 4.76
N ILE A 38 8.21 -6.06 3.71
CA ILE A 38 8.77 -5.95 2.35
C ILE A 38 9.88 -4.90 2.31
N ALA A 39 9.64 -3.72 2.90
CA ALA A 39 10.63 -2.64 2.90
C ALA A 39 11.93 -3.08 3.57
N ASP A 40 11.84 -3.70 4.74
CA ASP A 40 13.00 -4.20 5.48
C ASP A 40 13.78 -5.26 4.68
N LYS A 41 13.07 -6.16 3.99
CA LYS A 41 13.71 -7.18 3.14
C LYS A 41 14.40 -6.56 1.92
N LEU A 42 13.77 -5.60 1.26
CA LEU A 42 14.34 -4.91 0.10
C LEU A 42 15.57 -4.09 0.48
N ILE A 43 15.51 -3.35 1.59
CA ILE A 43 16.65 -2.61 2.13
C ILE A 43 17.81 -3.56 2.42
N ALA A 44 17.56 -4.65 3.15
CA ALA A 44 18.60 -5.61 3.51
C ALA A 44 19.22 -6.32 2.29
N ALA A 45 18.45 -6.53 1.22
CA ALA A 45 18.98 -7.05 -0.05
C ALA A 45 19.83 -5.98 -0.77
N ASN A 46 19.32 -4.75 -0.84
CA ASN A 46 19.99 -3.62 -1.47
C ASN A 46 21.36 -3.32 -0.85
N GLU A 47 21.43 -3.30 0.48
CA GLU A 47 22.66 -3.11 1.26
C GLU A 47 23.71 -4.21 1.01
N LYS A 48 23.26 -5.42 0.64
CA LYS A 48 24.13 -6.55 0.24
C LYS A 48 24.52 -6.49 -1.24
N GLY A 49 24.04 -5.50 -1.99
CA GLY A 49 24.25 -5.39 -3.43
C GLY A 49 23.37 -6.31 -4.28
N ASP A 50 22.38 -6.98 -3.69
CA ASP A 50 21.43 -7.80 -4.43
C ASP A 50 20.30 -6.93 -5.00
N ARG A 51 20.32 -6.75 -6.32
CA ARG A 51 19.34 -5.95 -7.07
C ARG A 51 18.25 -6.81 -7.73
N SER A 52 18.25 -8.14 -7.54
CA SER A 52 17.32 -9.07 -8.21
C SER A 52 15.85 -8.76 -7.91
N TYR A 53 15.53 -8.36 -6.67
CA TYR A 53 14.18 -7.94 -6.30
C TYR A 53 13.75 -6.66 -7.03
N LEU A 54 14.64 -5.69 -7.20
CA LEU A 54 14.33 -4.45 -7.91
C LEU A 54 14.01 -4.73 -9.38
N GLU A 55 14.80 -5.58 -10.03
CA GLU A 55 14.54 -6.01 -11.41
C GLU A 55 13.20 -6.73 -11.53
N GLN A 56 12.88 -7.64 -10.60
CA GLN A 56 11.60 -8.34 -10.56
C GLN A 56 10.42 -7.35 -10.40
N ILE A 57 10.54 -6.38 -9.50
CA ILE A 57 9.50 -5.39 -9.25
C ILE A 57 9.34 -4.49 -10.49
N GLN A 58 10.43 -4.03 -11.09
CA GLN A 58 10.43 -3.22 -12.30
C GLN A 58 9.73 -3.95 -13.45
N ASN A 59 10.07 -5.22 -13.68
CA ASN A 59 9.40 -6.06 -14.68
C ASN A 59 7.90 -6.19 -14.41
N THR A 60 7.51 -6.31 -13.15
CA THR A 60 6.09 -6.38 -12.75
C THR A 60 5.37 -5.05 -13.00
N LEU A 61 6.01 -3.94 -12.66
CA LEU A 61 5.50 -2.59 -12.91
C LEU A 61 5.26 -2.35 -14.40
N ASP A 62 6.27 -2.62 -15.24
CA ASP A 62 6.21 -2.41 -16.68
C ASP A 62 5.17 -3.33 -17.33
N SER A 63 5.12 -4.60 -16.94
CA SER A 63 4.11 -5.55 -17.43
C SER A 63 2.68 -5.11 -17.09
N ARG A 64 2.43 -4.68 -15.83
CA ARG A 64 1.10 -4.19 -15.42
C ARG A 64 0.72 -2.88 -16.12
N ARG A 65 1.68 -1.97 -16.32
CA ARG A 65 1.45 -0.73 -17.07
C ARG A 65 1.11 -1.04 -18.53
N ASN A 66 1.94 -1.83 -19.21
CA ASN A 66 1.80 -2.13 -20.63
C ASN A 66 0.52 -2.93 -20.93
N SER A 67 0.07 -3.78 -20.00
CA SER A 67 -1.20 -4.51 -20.10
C SER A 67 -2.43 -3.70 -19.68
N GLY A 68 -2.28 -2.43 -19.29
CA GLY A 68 -3.38 -1.58 -18.84
C GLY A 68 -3.93 -1.91 -17.44
N ARG A 69 -3.26 -2.81 -16.70
CA ARG A 69 -3.64 -3.21 -15.33
C ARG A 69 -3.15 -2.23 -14.26
N MET A 70 -2.40 -1.21 -14.64
CA MET A 70 -1.90 -0.15 -13.76
C MET A 70 -2.07 1.22 -14.41
N ARG A 71 -2.56 2.19 -13.63
CA ARG A 71 -2.67 3.57 -14.09
C ARG A 71 -1.30 4.23 -14.06
N TYR A 72 -1.07 5.18 -14.96
CA TYR A 72 0.22 5.85 -15.08
C TYR A 72 0.66 6.57 -13.79
N GLY A 73 -0.24 7.24 -13.09
CA GLY A 73 0.09 7.87 -11.80
C GLY A 73 0.46 6.88 -10.70
N GLU A 74 -0.09 5.66 -10.71
CA GLU A 74 0.28 4.59 -9.77
C GLU A 74 1.66 4.03 -10.12
N TYR A 75 1.90 3.82 -11.42
CA TYR A 75 3.21 3.41 -11.93
C TYR A 75 4.32 4.40 -11.53
N LEU A 76 4.12 5.70 -11.77
CA LEU A 76 5.08 6.74 -11.40
C LEU A 76 5.33 6.79 -9.89
N THR A 77 4.28 6.70 -9.06
CA THR A 77 4.46 6.69 -7.62
C THR A 77 5.33 5.51 -7.16
N TRP A 78 5.08 4.30 -7.68
CA TRP A 78 5.92 3.15 -7.32
C TRP A 78 7.35 3.27 -7.82
N LEU A 79 7.58 3.79 -9.03
CA LEU A 79 8.93 4.08 -9.51
C LEU A 79 9.67 5.05 -8.58
N SER A 80 9.05 6.18 -8.24
CA SER A 80 9.67 7.16 -7.35
C SER A 80 9.95 6.61 -5.95
N VAL A 81 9.11 5.69 -5.45
CA VAL A 81 9.41 4.97 -4.20
C VAL A 81 10.66 4.10 -4.36
N LEU A 82 10.82 3.36 -5.47
CA LEU A 82 11.99 2.50 -5.68
C LEU A 82 13.28 3.29 -5.92
N GLU A 83 13.19 4.48 -6.53
CA GLU A 83 14.36 5.35 -6.79
C GLU A 83 15.10 5.76 -5.52
N VAL A 84 14.40 5.85 -4.38
CA VAL A 84 14.99 6.27 -3.10
C VAL A 84 15.46 5.10 -2.23
N ILE A 85 15.54 3.87 -2.77
CA ILE A 85 15.92 2.67 -1.98
C ILE A 85 17.32 2.75 -1.36
N ASP A 86 18.23 3.51 -1.96
CA ASP A 86 19.59 3.68 -1.42
C ASP A 86 19.60 4.53 -0.13
N ASP A 87 18.51 5.25 0.17
CA ASP A 87 18.25 5.84 1.47
C ASP A 87 17.16 5.03 2.19
N SER A 88 17.60 4.10 3.06
CA SER A 88 16.72 3.20 3.81
C SER A 88 15.62 3.92 4.58
N ILE A 89 15.89 5.12 5.11
CA ILE A 89 14.92 5.90 5.88
C ILE A 89 13.90 6.53 4.93
N ALA A 90 14.36 7.19 3.87
CA ALA A 90 13.47 7.81 2.87
C ALA A 90 12.58 6.76 2.20
N PHE A 91 13.15 5.60 1.83
CA PHE A 91 12.43 4.49 1.25
C PHE A 91 11.30 3.97 2.16
N LYS A 92 11.63 3.71 3.42
CA LYS A 92 10.65 3.21 4.39
C LYS A 92 9.54 4.23 4.66
N ASN A 93 9.86 5.51 4.70
CA ASN A 93 8.87 6.57 4.83
C ASN A 93 7.95 6.65 3.60
N ALA A 94 8.51 6.54 2.39
CA ALA A 94 7.76 6.62 1.14
C ALA A 94 6.79 5.43 0.96
N ILE A 95 7.26 4.20 1.20
CA ILE A 95 6.41 3.00 1.05
C ILE A 95 5.32 2.89 2.13
N LEU A 96 5.59 3.39 3.34
CA LEU A 96 4.66 3.35 4.49
C LEU A 96 3.85 4.63 4.67
N GLU A 97 3.92 5.57 3.72
CA GLU A 97 3.24 6.86 3.80
C GLU A 97 1.74 6.71 4.14
N ASP A 98 1.24 7.46 5.12
CA ASP A 98 -0.14 7.36 5.62
C ASP A 98 -1.15 8.21 4.81
N SER A 99 -0.92 8.41 3.51
CA SER A 99 -1.86 9.12 2.65
C SER A 99 -2.95 8.19 2.10
N HIS A 100 -4.13 8.75 1.82
CA HIS A 100 -5.23 8.01 1.20
C HIS A 100 -4.82 7.39 -0.14
N GLN A 101 -3.99 8.10 -0.92
CA GLN A 101 -3.47 7.60 -2.19
C GLN A 101 -2.56 6.40 -1.98
N MET A 102 -1.61 6.48 -1.05
CA MET A 102 -0.68 5.37 -0.81
C MET A 102 -1.38 4.15 -0.21
N LYS A 103 -2.36 4.32 0.69
CA LYS A 103 -3.23 3.21 1.15
C LYS A 103 -3.88 2.48 -0.03
N LYS A 104 -4.47 3.25 -0.96
CA LYS A 104 -5.10 2.71 -2.17
C LYS A 104 -4.11 1.97 -3.08
N TYR A 105 -2.87 2.43 -3.16
CA TYR A 105 -1.82 1.79 -3.96
C TYR A 105 -1.28 0.53 -3.29
N ARG A 106 -1.02 0.54 -1.97
CA ARG A 106 -0.59 -0.65 -1.23
C ARG A 106 -1.58 -1.81 -1.35
N ARG A 107 -2.90 -1.55 -1.36
CA ARG A 107 -3.93 -2.58 -1.60
C ARG A 107 -3.82 -3.25 -2.98
N ARG A 108 -3.16 -2.62 -3.96
CA ARG A 108 -2.99 -3.10 -5.34
C ARG A 108 -1.52 -3.21 -5.74
N THR A 109 -0.67 -3.44 -4.73
CA THR A 109 0.79 -3.33 -4.85
C THR A 109 1.39 -4.21 -5.96
N PRO A 110 2.42 -3.72 -6.68
CA PRO A 110 3.24 -4.52 -7.59
C PRO A 110 4.31 -5.35 -6.87
N LEU A 111 4.50 -5.14 -5.56
CA LEU A 111 5.53 -5.79 -4.72
C LEU A 111 5.13 -7.24 -4.35
N VAL A 112 4.87 -8.06 -5.37
CA VAL A 112 4.43 -9.46 -5.22
C VAL A 112 5.62 -10.42 -5.30
N GLY A 113 5.58 -11.50 -4.52
CA GLY A 113 6.63 -12.52 -4.50
C GLY A 113 7.92 -12.09 -3.79
N ILE A 114 7.91 -10.98 -3.05
CA ILE A 114 9.07 -10.51 -2.27
C ILE A 114 9.16 -11.26 -0.93
N LEU A 115 8.04 -11.41 -0.23
CA LEU A 115 7.94 -12.24 0.96
C LEU A 115 7.51 -13.66 0.58
N THR A 116 8.14 -14.64 1.21
CA THR A 116 7.63 -15.99 1.32
C THR A 116 6.38 -16.02 2.22
N GLU A 117 5.61 -17.09 2.14
CA GLU A 117 4.42 -17.26 2.99
C GLU A 117 4.77 -17.21 4.49
N ALA A 118 5.89 -17.82 4.88
CA ALA A 118 6.36 -17.83 6.26
C ALA A 118 6.75 -16.43 6.76
N GLU A 119 7.43 -15.63 5.93
CA GLU A 119 7.78 -14.25 6.27
C GLU A 119 6.52 -13.37 6.37
N ARG A 120 5.56 -13.55 5.47
CA ARG A 120 4.28 -12.83 5.51
C ARG A 120 3.52 -13.13 6.80
N GLN A 121 3.41 -14.40 7.18
CA GLN A 121 2.71 -14.82 8.38
C GLN A 121 3.38 -14.26 9.64
N ARG A 122 4.71 -14.35 9.71
CA ARG A 122 5.50 -13.78 10.80
C ARG A 122 5.25 -12.28 10.97
N ALA A 123 5.27 -11.52 9.88
CA ALA A 123 5.03 -10.08 9.93
C ALA A 123 3.66 -9.74 10.56
N ILE A 124 2.61 -10.48 10.19
CA ILE A 124 1.25 -10.29 10.71
C ILE A 124 1.17 -10.64 12.21
N GLU A 125 1.81 -11.73 12.62
CA GLU A 125 1.84 -12.22 14.00
C GLU A 125 2.58 -11.28 14.94
N GLU A 126 3.79 -10.84 14.56
CA GLU A 126 4.62 -9.93 15.36
C GLU A 126 3.92 -8.59 15.65
N ASN A 127 3.07 -8.14 14.72
CA ASN A 127 2.32 -6.89 14.86
C ASN A 127 0.90 -7.08 15.43
N ALA A 128 0.57 -8.30 15.89
CA ALA A 128 -0.71 -8.67 16.49
C ALA A 128 -1.93 -8.21 15.67
N VAL A 129 -1.82 -8.19 14.34
CA VAL A 129 -2.91 -7.71 13.47
C VAL A 129 -3.99 -8.78 13.28
N GLY A 130 -3.74 -10.02 13.72
CA GLY A 130 -4.65 -11.15 13.54
C GLY A 130 -4.74 -11.59 12.08
N SER A 131 -5.28 -12.79 11.83
CA SER A 131 -5.55 -13.29 10.48
C SER A 131 -6.95 -12.87 10.05
N ILE A 132 -7.10 -12.34 8.83
CA ILE A 132 -8.41 -12.24 8.19
C ILE A 132 -8.56 -13.53 7.40
N ASP A 133 -9.30 -14.48 7.97
CA ASP A 133 -9.49 -15.79 7.36
C ASP A 133 -10.06 -15.67 5.94
N LYS A 134 -9.59 -16.55 5.05
CA LYS A 134 -9.92 -16.58 3.61
C LYS A 134 -11.43 -16.67 3.38
N ALA A 135 -12.09 -15.53 3.20
CA ALA A 135 -13.46 -15.48 2.72
C ALA A 135 -13.65 -14.53 1.52
N LEU A 136 -12.59 -13.92 0.97
CA LEU A 136 -12.70 -12.89 -0.06
C LEU A 136 -11.58 -12.92 -1.12
N PHE A 137 -11.24 -14.10 -1.63
CA PHE A 137 -10.66 -14.23 -2.97
C PHE A 137 -11.61 -15.02 -3.85
#